data_AF-A0A950W2P2-F1
#
_entry.id   AF-A0A950W2P2-F1
#
_cell.length_a   1.000
_cell.length_b   1.000
_cell.length_c   1.000
_cell.angle_alpha   90.00
_cell.angle_beta   90.00
_cell.angle_gamma   90.00
#
_symmetry.space_group_name_H-M   'P 1'
#
loop_
_entity.id
_entity.type
_entity.pdbx_description
1 polymer ?
#
loop_
_entity_poly.entity_id
_entity_poly.type
_entity_poly.pdbx_seq_one_letter_code
_entity_poly.pdbx_strand_id
1 'polypeptide(L)' 'LMWGSDFPHPDGVWPESKKYIEDQFSHLPAEVTYKMTCENAGKFYGLMN' A
#
# COMPACT_ATOMS: atom_id res chain seq x y z
N LEU A 1 7.82 2.79 5.82
CA LEU A 1 6.89 3.41 4.84
C LEU A 1 5.63 2.56 4.78
N MET A 2 4.46 3.17 4.76
CA MET A 2 3.16 2.51 4.60
C MET A 2 2.38 3.24 3.51
N TRP A 3 1.85 2.51 2.53
CA TRP A 3 1.03 3.07 1.47
C TRP A 3 -0.41 3.24 1.95
N GLY A 4 -1.11 4.29 1.49
CA GLY A 4 -2.51 4.54 1.80
C GLY A 4 -3.25 5.12 0.60
N SER A 5 -4.53 4.75 0.46
CA SER A 5 -5.37 5.20 -0.65
C SER A 5 -5.98 6.60 -0.45
N ASP A 6 -5.97 7.08 0.78
CA ASP A 6 -6.62 8.31 1.24
C ASP A 6 -8.13 8.38 0.97
N PHE A 7 -8.81 7.22 0.99
CA PHE A 7 -10.27 7.20 0.89
C PHE A 7 -10.94 7.83 2.13
N PRO A 8 -12.00 8.66 1.99
CA PRO A 8 -12.73 9.02 0.77
C PRO A 8 -12.34 10.38 0.18
N HIS A 9 -11.13 10.89 0.44
CA HIS A 9 -10.75 12.19 -0.07
C HIS A 9 -10.74 12.22 -1.61
N PRO A 10 -11.20 13.33 -2.22
CA PRO A 10 -11.39 13.43 -3.67
C PRO A 10 -10.07 13.42 -4.45
N ASP A 11 -8.95 13.74 -3.81
CA ASP A 11 -7.58 13.65 -4.31
C ASP A 11 -6.89 12.32 -3.97
N GLY A 12 -7.59 11.40 -3.29
CA GLY A 12 -7.16 10.02 -3.09
C GLY A 12 -7.21 9.17 -4.37
N VAL A 13 -6.82 7.91 -4.25
CA VAL A 13 -6.65 7.01 -5.41
C VAL A 13 -7.70 5.90 -5.52
N TRP A 14 -8.67 5.85 -4.60
CA TRP A 14 -9.80 4.93 -4.68
C TRP A 14 -10.76 5.33 -5.82
N PRO A 15 -11.33 4.40 -6.61
CA PRO A 15 -11.26 2.93 -6.51
C PRO A 15 -10.07 2.27 -7.21
N GLU A 16 -9.23 3.05 -7.89
CA GLU A 16 -8.13 2.55 -8.73
C GLU A 16 -6.85 2.21 -7.96
N SER A 17 -6.92 2.09 -6.63
CA SER A 17 -5.80 1.80 -5.72
C SER A 17 -4.86 0.70 -6.22
N LYS A 18 -5.43 -0.39 -6.75
CA LYS A 18 -4.65 -1.54 -7.25
C LYS A 18 -3.75 -1.16 -8.43
N LYS A 19 -4.29 -0.39 -9.39
CA LYS A 19 -3.53 0.10 -10.54
C LYS A 19 -2.36 0.97 -10.10
N TYR A 20 -2.59 1.89 -9.15
CA TYR A 20 -1.52 2.75 -8.65
C TYR A 20 -0.42 1.96 -7.92
N ILE A 21 -0.77 0.96 -7.11
CA ILE A 21 0.20 0.07 -6.46
C ILE A 21 1.06 -0.66 -7.51
N GLU A 22 0.43 -1.22 -8.55
CA GLU A 22 1.13 -1.93 -9.62
C GLU A 22 2.07 -1.01 -10.40
N ASP A 23 1.60 0.17 -10.81
CA ASP A 23 2.40 1.14 -11.58
C ASP A 23 3.56 1.69 -10.75
N GLN A 24 3.31 2.12 -9.50
CA GLN A 24 4.29 2.75 -8.61
C GLN A 24 5.41 1.79 -8.19
N PHE A 25 5.09 0.52 -7.94
CA PHE A 25 6.03 -0.45 -7.38
C PHE A 25 6.48 -1.53 -8.37
N SER A 26 6.13 -1.40 -9.65
CA SER A 26 6.49 -2.34 -10.73
C SER A 26 7.99 -2.67 -10.84
N HIS A 27 8.86 -1.75 -10.41
CA HIS A 27 10.31 -1.87 -10.47
C HIS A 27 10.93 -2.47 -9.20
N LEU A 28 10.11 -2.75 -8.16
CA LEU A 28 10.58 -3.27 -6.88
C LEU A 28 10.37 -4.78 -6.79
N PRO A 29 11.23 -5.49 -6.04
CA PRO A 29 10.97 -6.87 -5.66
C PRO A 29 9.63 -7.02 -4.92
N ALA A 30 8.96 -8.15 -5.11
CA ALA A 30 7.66 -8.41 -4.52
C ALA A 30 7.68 -8.31 -2.98
N GLU A 31 8.78 -8.72 -2.32
CA GLU A 31 8.88 -8.63 -0.86
C GLU A 31 8.94 -7.18 -0.36
N VAL A 32 9.48 -6.25 -1.15
CA VAL A 32 9.53 -4.82 -0.78
C VAL A 32 8.15 -4.21 -0.90
N THR A 33 7.44 -4.49 -2.00
CA THR A 33 6.05 -4.06 -2.20
C THR A 33 5.15 -4.59 -1.08
N TYR A 34 5.27 -5.87 -0.72
CA TYR A 34 4.52 -6.47 0.39
C TYR A 34 4.73 -5.76 1.73
N LYS A 35 5.97 -5.37 2.02
CA LYS A 35 6.27 -4.60 3.24
C LYS A 35 5.56 -3.25 3.25
N MET A 36 5.57 -2.55 2.12
CA MET A 36 5.04 -1.19 1.99
C MET A 36 3.50 -1.15 1.95
N THR A 37 2.85 -2.14 1.37
CA THR A 37 1.39 -2.18 1.20
C THR A 37 0.65 -3.01 2.25
N CYS A 38 1.36 -3.84 3.03
CA CYS A 38 0.74 -4.73 4.00
C CYS A 38 1.55 -4.88 5.29
N GLU A 39 2.75 -5.47 5.25
CA GLU A 39 3.44 -5.96 6.46
C GLU A 39 3.72 -4.85 7.48
N ASN A 40 4.19 -3.68 7.02
CA ASN A 40 4.54 -2.58 7.92
C ASN A 40 3.31 -2.07 8.69
N ALA A 41 2.17 -1.90 8.00
CA ALA A 41 0.92 -1.50 8.62
C ALA A 41 0.41 -2.59 9.56
N GLY A 42 0.46 -3.86 9.11
CA GLY A 42 0.06 -5.00 9.92
C GLY A 42 0.81 -5.08 11.25
N LYS A 43 2.14 -4.97 11.22
CA LYS A 43 2.96 -4.99 12.44
C LYS A 43 2.76 -3.74 13.30
N PHE A 44 2.73 -2.56 12.68
CA PHE A 44 2.60 -1.29 13.42
C PHE A 44 1.27 -1.18 14.17
N TYR A 45 0.17 -1.63 13.55
CA TYR A 45 -1.16 -1.60 14.15
C TYR A 45 -1.51 -2.87 14.95
N GLY A 46 -0.58 -3.83 15.11
CA GLY A 46 -0.82 -5.08 15.84
C GLY A 46 -1.85 -6.01 15.16
N LEU A 47 -1.98 -5.92 13.83
CA LEU A 47 -2.85 -6.78 13.01
C LEU A 47 -2.10 -8.03 12.48
N MET A 48 -0.79 -8.08 12.68
CA MET A 48 0.08 -9.19 12.28
C MET A 48 1.12 -9.46 13.38
N ASN A 49 1.42 -10.74 13.61
CA ASN A 49 2.39 -11.23 14.59
C ASN A 49 3.73 -11.56 13.93
#